data_AF-A0A3L9HYR4-F1
#
_entry.id   AF-A0A3L9HYR4-F1
#
_cell.length_a   1.000
_cell.length_b   1.000
_cell.length_c   1.000
_cell.angle_alpha   90.00
_cell.angle_beta   90.00
_cell.angle_gamma   90.00
#
_symmetry.space_group_name_H-M   'P 1'
#
loop_
_entity.id
_entity.type
_entity.pdbx_description
1 polymer ?
#
loop_
_entity_poly.entity_id
_entity_poly.type
_entity_poly.pdbx_seq_one_letter_code
_entity_poly.pdbx_strand_id
1 'polypeptide(L)'
;LYDLNHPYQGIVHVMGPEQGVTLPGMTIVCGDSHTATHGAFGALAFGIGTSEVEHVLATQTLKQGRAKTMKIEVQGKAAPGITAKDIVLAIIGKTGSAGGTGHVVEFCGEAIRDLSMEGRMTLCNMAIEMGAKAGLVAPDETTFNYVKGRLHAPKGKDFDDAVAYWKTLQTDEGATFDTVVTLQAEEISPQVTWGTNPGQVISVNDNIPDPASFADPVERASAEKALAYMGLKPGIPLTEVAIDKVFIGSCTNSRIEDLRAAAEIAKGRKVAPGVQALVVPGSGPVKAQAEAEGLDKIFIEAGFEWRLPGCSMCLAMNNDRLNPGERCASTSNRNFEGRQGRGGRTHLVSPAMAAAAAVTGHFADIRNIK
;
A
#
# COMPACT_ATOMS: atom_id res chain seq x y z
N LEU A 1 -5.53 -9.71 21.88
CA LEU A 1 -5.61 -8.30 21.47
C LEU A 1 -7.03 -8.04 20.98
N TYR A 2 -7.73 -7.09 21.62
CA TYR A 2 -9.01 -6.48 21.25
C TYR A 2 -10.14 -7.35 20.65
N ASP A 3 -11.26 -7.39 21.35
CA ASP A 3 -12.51 -7.96 20.86
C ASP A 3 -13.18 -7.01 19.84
N LEU A 4 -14.19 -7.50 19.12
CA LEU A 4 -14.87 -6.80 18.01
C LEU A 4 -15.37 -5.39 18.37
N ASN A 5 -15.78 -5.18 19.63
CA ASN A 5 -16.33 -3.90 20.10
C ASN A 5 -15.30 -2.99 20.75
N HIS A 6 -14.02 -3.37 20.77
CA HIS A 6 -12.99 -2.55 21.41
C HIS A 6 -12.70 -1.28 20.59
N PRO A 7 -12.53 -0.10 21.21
CA PRO A 7 -12.32 1.17 20.50
C PRO A 7 -11.05 1.20 19.64
N TYR A 8 -10.09 0.31 19.93
CA TYR A 8 -8.83 0.16 19.18
C TYR A 8 -8.84 -0.97 18.16
N GLN A 9 -10.01 -1.56 17.89
CA GLN A 9 -10.15 -2.59 16.87
C GLN A 9 -9.86 -2.02 15.48
N GLY A 10 -9.23 -2.82 14.61
CA GLY A 10 -8.82 -2.40 13.28
C GLY A 10 -8.08 -3.47 12.53
N ILE A 11 -7.52 -3.08 11.39
CA ILE A 11 -6.64 -3.92 10.59
C ILE A 11 -5.29 -4.05 11.31
N VAL A 12 -4.78 -5.28 11.46
CA VAL A 12 -3.59 -5.61 12.26
C VAL A 12 -2.37 -4.74 11.95
N HIS A 13 -2.10 -4.47 10.68
CA HIS A 13 -0.96 -3.66 10.23
C HIS A 13 -1.20 -2.14 10.28
N VAL A 14 -2.39 -1.70 10.72
CA VAL A 14 -2.69 -0.31 11.06
C VAL A 14 -2.66 -0.13 12.57
N MET A 15 -3.38 -1.00 13.31
CA MET A 15 -3.50 -0.91 14.77
C MET A 15 -2.16 -1.14 15.48
N GLY A 16 -1.32 -2.06 14.99
CA GLY A 16 -0.04 -2.37 15.63
C GLY A 16 0.90 -1.16 15.68
N PRO A 17 1.24 -0.55 14.54
CA PRO A 17 2.04 0.67 14.50
C PRO A 17 1.41 1.84 15.27
N GLU A 18 0.10 2.06 15.11
CA GLU A 18 -0.65 3.14 15.76
C GLU A 18 -0.54 3.13 17.29
N GLN A 19 -0.40 1.94 17.88
CA GLN A 19 -0.27 1.77 19.32
C GLN A 19 1.17 1.70 19.83
N GLY A 20 2.15 1.69 18.94
CA GLY A 20 3.56 1.60 19.32
C GLY A 20 4.00 0.19 19.75
N VAL A 21 3.33 -0.87 19.28
CA VAL A 21 3.84 -2.26 19.44
C VAL A 21 4.86 -2.64 18.37
N THR A 22 4.99 -1.82 17.32
CA THR A 22 6.01 -1.96 16.28
C THR A 22 7.15 -1.01 16.59
N LEU A 23 8.32 -1.55 16.92
CA LEU A 23 9.52 -0.78 17.24
C LEU A 23 10.69 -1.19 16.33
N PRO A 24 11.63 -0.27 16.05
CA PRO A 24 12.84 -0.59 15.31
C PRO A 24 13.66 -1.71 15.96
N GLY A 25 14.30 -2.55 15.13
CA GLY A 25 15.15 -3.65 15.58
C GLY A 25 14.40 -4.91 16.00
N MET A 26 13.06 -4.90 16.00
CA MET A 26 12.26 -6.08 16.29
C MET A 26 12.28 -7.09 15.13
N THR A 27 12.12 -8.37 15.46
CA THR A 27 11.64 -9.37 14.50
C THR A 27 10.13 -9.57 14.74
N ILE A 28 9.31 -9.36 13.71
CA ILE A 28 7.86 -9.38 13.84
C ILE A 28 7.27 -10.38 12.84
N VAL A 29 6.49 -11.32 13.34
CA VAL A 29 5.79 -12.32 12.52
C VAL A 29 4.31 -12.35 12.85
N CYS A 30 3.48 -12.54 11.83
CA CYS A 30 2.04 -12.70 11.98
C CYS A 30 1.53 -13.66 10.90
N GLY A 31 0.37 -14.27 11.14
CA GLY A 31 -0.31 -15.15 10.18
C GLY A 31 -0.89 -14.43 8.95
N ASP A 32 -0.39 -13.23 8.63
CA ASP A 32 -0.79 -12.41 7.50
C ASP A 32 0.46 -12.08 6.65
N SER A 33 0.33 -12.19 5.33
CA SER A 33 1.45 -11.94 4.41
C SER A 33 2.01 -10.52 4.50
N HIS A 34 1.14 -9.53 4.75
CA HIS A 34 1.48 -8.10 4.74
C HIS A 34 2.10 -7.61 6.05
N THR A 35 2.55 -8.53 6.91
CA THR A 35 3.41 -8.24 8.05
C THR A 35 4.66 -7.45 7.65
N ALA A 36 5.09 -7.52 6.39
CA ALA A 36 6.12 -6.66 5.84
C ALA A 36 5.89 -5.15 6.07
N THR A 37 4.63 -4.70 6.25
CA THR A 37 4.30 -3.31 6.63
C THR A 37 5.16 -2.77 7.78
N HIS A 38 5.44 -3.63 8.77
CA HIS A 38 6.16 -3.24 9.98
C HIS A 38 7.65 -2.96 9.72
N GLY A 39 8.20 -3.38 8.59
CA GLY A 39 9.58 -3.06 8.22
C GLY A 39 9.82 -1.59 7.89
N ALA A 40 8.75 -0.79 7.74
CA ALA A 40 8.82 0.67 7.70
C ALA A 40 9.48 1.30 8.95
N PHE A 41 9.56 0.54 10.04
CA PHE A 41 10.19 0.94 11.30
C PHE A 41 11.62 0.44 11.43
N GLY A 42 12.21 -0.18 10.40
CA GLY A 42 13.50 -0.88 10.55
C GLY A 42 13.36 -2.19 11.34
N ALA A 43 12.20 -2.82 11.29
CA ALA A 43 11.96 -4.15 11.87
C ALA A 43 12.05 -5.23 10.78
N LEU A 44 12.62 -6.39 11.10
CA LEU A 44 12.56 -7.55 10.20
C LEU A 44 11.19 -8.21 10.35
N ALA A 45 10.27 -7.89 9.43
CA ALA A 45 8.87 -8.29 9.56
C ALA A 45 8.36 -9.07 8.35
N PHE A 46 7.75 -10.23 8.57
CA PHE A 46 7.27 -11.11 7.49
C PHE A 46 6.13 -12.02 7.93
N GLY A 47 5.28 -12.39 6.97
CA GLY A 47 4.17 -13.31 7.20
C GLY A 47 4.62 -14.75 7.35
N ILE A 48 3.90 -15.53 8.16
CA ILE A 48 4.17 -16.95 8.43
C ILE A 48 2.89 -17.79 8.34
N GLY A 49 3.05 -19.10 8.14
CA GLY A 49 1.91 -20.03 8.07
C GLY A 49 1.31 -20.35 9.45
N THR A 50 0.10 -20.91 9.48
CA THR A 50 -0.60 -21.24 10.74
C THR A 50 0.21 -22.14 11.68
N SER A 51 0.89 -23.17 11.16
CA SER A 51 1.75 -24.04 11.96
C SER A 51 2.99 -23.33 12.52
N GLU A 52 3.52 -22.35 11.78
CA GLU A 52 4.63 -21.51 12.26
C GLU A 52 4.15 -20.55 13.35
N VAL A 53 2.92 -20.03 13.26
CA VAL A 53 2.33 -19.19 14.32
C VAL A 53 2.27 -19.95 15.63
N GLU A 54 1.76 -21.19 15.62
CA GLU A 54 1.75 -22.06 16.80
C GLU A 54 3.16 -22.28 17.37
N HIS A 55 4.13 -22.57 16.50
CA HIS A 55 5.52 -22.79 16.89
C HIS A 55 6.15 -21.54 17.54
N VAL A 56 5.92 -20.34 16.98
CA VAL A 56 6.42 -19.08 17.53
C VAL A 56 5.74 -18.80 18.87
N LEU A 57 4.44 -19.01 19.01
CA LEU A 57 3.75 -18.85 20.30
C LEU A 57 4.30 -19.80 21.37
N ALA A 58 4.67 -21.02 20.99
CA ALA A 58 5.22 -22.01 21.91
C ALA A 58 6.70 -21.76 22.28
N THR A 59 7.52 -21.27 21.33
CA THR A 59 8.99 -21.28 21.48
C THR A 59 9.65 -19.92 21.41
N GLN A 60 8.97 -18.90 20.87
CA GLN A 60 9.54 -17.60 20.49
C GLN A 60 10.72 -17.72 19.50
N THR A 61 10.77 -18.81 18.74
CA THR A 61 11.81 -19.06 17.72
C THR A 61 11.18 -19.48 16.40
N LEU A 62 11.94 -19.32 15.31
CA LEU A 62 11.52 -19.76 13.99
C LEU A 62 12.75 -20.12 13.13
N LYS A 63 12.72 -21.30 12.50
CA LYS A 63 13.77 -21.69 11.55
C LYS A 63 13.57 -20.94 10.25
N GLN A 64 14.57 -20.17 9.82
CA GLN A 64 14.52 -19.38 8.58
C GLN A 64 15.81 -19.55 7.78
N GLY A 65 15.68 -19.63 6.45
CA GLY A 65 16.83 -19.52 5.54
C GLY A 65 17.29 -18.07 5.44
N ARG A 66 18.61 -17.86 5.26
CA ARG A 66 19.17 -16.53 5.01
C ARG A 66 18.70 -16.03 3.64
N ALA A 67 17.99 -14.91 3.62
CA ALA A 67 17.57 -14.26 2.38
C ALA A 67 18.75 -13.50 1.75
N LYS A 68 18.68 -13.31 0.44
CA LYS A 68 19.56 -12.38 -0.27
C LYS A 68 19.21 -10.93 0.08
N THR A 69 20.14 -10.01 -0.07
CA THR A 69 19.91 -8.57 0.17
C THR A 69 19.63 -7.85 -1.14
N MET A 70 18.59 -7.03 -1.16
CA MET A 70 18.25 -6.19 -2.31
C MET A 70 18.14 -4.74 -1.86
N LYS A 71 18.83 -3.84 -2.56
CA LYS A 71 18.68 -2.40 -2.38
C LYS A 71 17.80 -1.84 -3.48
N ILE A 72 16.74 -1.14 -3.10
CA ILE A 72 15.93 -0.33 -4.02
C ILE A 72 16.10 1.13 -3.64
N GLU A 73 16.84 1.86 -4.47
CA GLU A 73 17.16 3.26 -4.27
C GLU A 73 16.31 4.15 -5.17
N VAL A 74 15.52 5.05 -4.57
CA VAL A 74 14.72 6.05 -5.29
C VAL A 74 15.38 7.42 -5.11
N GLN A 75 16.09 7.87 -6.16
CA GLN A 75 16.92 9.06 -6.15
C GLN A 75 16.12 10.32 -6.49
N GLY A 76 16.50 11.46 -5.90
CA GLY A 76 15.82 12.74 -6.09
C GLY A 76 14.48 12.86 -5.38
N LYS A 77 13.72 13.90 -5.72
CA LYS A 77 12.43 14.22 -5.10
C LYS A 77 11.27 13.85 -6.01
N ALA A 78 10.23 13.27 -5.42
CA ALA A 78 9.00 12.98 -6.14
C ALA A 78 8.28 14.28 -6.52
N ALA A 79 7.67 14.31 -7.71
CA ALA A 79 6.90 15.46 -8.16
C ALA A 79 5.66 15.70 -7.26
N PRO A 80 5.12 16.94 -7.21
CA PRO A 80 3.87 17.20 -6.49
C PRO A 80 2.74 16.27 -6.93
N GLY A 81 2.00 15.73 -5.95
CA GLY A 81 0.92 14.78 -6.17
C GLY A 81 1.36 13.31 -6.20
N ILE A 82 2.66 13.01 -6.29
CA ILE A 82 3.17 11.63 -6.23
C ILE A 82 3.23 11.17 -4.77
N THR A 83 2.68 9.99 -4.52
CA THR A 83 2.59 9.41 -3.17
C THR A 83 3.45 8.16 -3.03
N ALA A 84 3.58 7.65 -1.80
CA ALA A 84 4.23 6.36 -1.55
C ALA A 84 3.60 5.20 -2.35
N LYS A 85 2.29 5.27 -2.62
CA LYS A 85 1.58 4.27 -3.42
C LYS A 85 2.05 4.29 -4.89
N ASP A 86 2.26 5.47 -5.45
CA ASP A 86 2.76 5.62 -6.81
C ASP A 86 4.22 5.17 -6.90
N ILE A 87 5.04 5.50 -5.89
CA ILE A 87 6.44 5.06 -5.82
C ILE A 87 6.54 3.54 -5.78
N VAL A 88 5.80 2.88 -4.89
CA VAL A 88 5.89 1.41 -4.76
C VAL A 88 5.32 0.69 -5.97
N LEU A 89 4.25 1.23 -6.59
CA LEU A 89 3.73 0.70 -7.85
C LEU A 89 4.75 0.84 -8.99
N ALA A 90 5.43 1.98 -9.11
CA ALA A 90 6.49 2.16 -10.10
C ALA A 90 7.67 1.21 -9.87
N ILE A 91 8.04 0.96 -8.60
CA ILE A 91 9.04 -0.04 -8.24
C ILE A 91 8.60 -1.43 -8.72
N ILE A 92 7.37 -1.85 -8.40
CA ILE A 92 6.85 -3.17 -8.77
C ILE A 92 6.70 -3.30 -10.30
N GLY A 93 6.33 -2.23 -11.01
CA GLY A 93 6.30 -2.20 -12.47
C GLY A 93 7.69 -2.40 -13.08
N LYS A 94 8.74 -1.82 -12.46
CA LYS A 94 10.12 -1.96 -12.91
C LYS A 94 10.73 -3.33 -12.60
N THR A 95 10.42 -3.92 -11.44
CA THR A 95 11.02 -5.19 -10.99
C THR A 95 10.18 -6.41 -11.35
N GLY A 96 8.89 -6.21 -11.65
CA GLY A 96 7.90 -7.26 -11.85
C GLY A 96 7.43 -7.90 -10.54
N SER A 97 6.32 -8.63 -10.60
CA SER A 97 5.67 -9.27 -9.45
C SER A 97 6.50 -10.36 -8.75
N ALA A 98 7.64 -10.76 -9.34
CA ALA A 98 8.58 -11.72 -8.76
C ALA A 98 9.99 -11.14 -8.53
N GLY A 99 10.22 -9.85 -8.80
CA GLY A 99 11.55 -9.24 -8.81
C GLY A 99 12.29 -9.25 -7.47
N GLY A 100 11.58 -9.32 -6.36
CA GLY A 100 12.12 -9.43 -5.00
C GLY A 100 12.20 -10.88 -4.47
N THR A 101 11.83 -11.89 -5.26
CA THR A 101 11.77 -13.29 -4.80
C THR A 101 13.10 -13.74 -4.18
N GLY A 102 13.03 -14.28 -2.96
CA GLY A 102 14.22 -14.73 -2.21
C GLY A 102 15.03 -13.63 -1.54
N HIS A 103 14.59 -12.36 -1.64
CA HIS A 103 15.27 -11.21 -1.04
C HIS A 103 14.55 -10.65 0.17
N VAL A 104 15.33 -10.04 1.05
CA VAL A 104 14.90 -8.97 1.93
C VAL A 104 15.33 -7.65 1.29
N VAL A 105 14.38 -6.74 1.15
CA VAL A 105 14.57 -5.48 0.43
C VAL A 105 14.78 -4.34 1.41
N GLU A 106 15.80 -3.52 1.17
CA GLU A 106 15.92 -2.20 1.78
C GLU A 106 15.50 -1.13 0.76
N PHE A 107 14.55 -0.30 1.15
CA PHE A 107 14.17 0.89 0.39
C PHE A 107 14.91 2.09 0.93
N CYS A 108 15.60 2.82 0.05
CA CYS A 108 16.39 3.99 0.42
C CYS A 108 16.36 5.06 -0.69
N GLY A 109 17.09 6.16 -0.47
CA GLY A 109 17.10 7.32 -1.35
C GLY A 109 16.29 8.50 -0.81
N GLU A 110 16.42 9.65 -1.45
CA GLU A 110 15.85 10.91 -0.98
C GLU A 110 14.32 10.85 -0.95
N ALA A 111 13.68 10.36 -2.01
CA ALA A 111 12.23 10.21 -2.06
C ALA A 111 11.67 9.32 -0.95
N ILE A 112 12.42 8.29 -0.51
CA ILE A 112 11.99 7.41 0.59
C ILE A 112 12.16 8.08 1.95
N ARG A 113 13.24 8.85 2.15
CA ARG A 113 13.46 9.64 3.38
C ARG A 113 12.38 10.70 3.57
N ASP A 114 11.96 11.34 2.47
CA ASP A 114 10.92 12.38 2.45
C ASP A 114 9.51 11.84 2.75
N LEU A 115 9.30 10.51 2.73
CA LEU A 115 8.01 9.92 3.10
C LEU A 115 7.73 10.07 4.59
N SER A 116 6.45 10.30 4.91
CA SER A 116 5.91 10.11 6.26
C SER A 116 6.04 8.65 6.71
N MET A 117 5.87 8.38 8.00
CA MET A 117 5.82 6.99 8.48
C MET A 117 4.67 6.19 7.85
N GLU A 118 3.55 6.82 7.57
CA GLU A 118 2.41 6.16 6.93
C GLU A 118 2.71 5.81 5.47
N GLY A 119 3.40 6.70 4.74
CA GLY A 119 3.93 6.41 3.41
C GLY A 119 4.97 5.29 3.40
N ARG A 120 5.91 5.27 4.36
CA ARG A 120 6.89 4.17 4.49
C ARG A 120 6.19 2.83 4.75
N MET A 121 5.12 2.83 5.53
CA MET A 121 4.32 1.64 5.76
C MET A 121 3.57 1.19 4.50
N THR A 122 3.05 2.10 3.67
CA THR A 122 2.50 1.76 2.33
C THR A 122 3.54 1.08 1.45
N LEU A 123 4.76 1.63 1.43
CA LEU A 123 5.89 1.09 0.68
C LEU A 123 6.27 -0.33 1.14
N CYS A 124 6.52 -0.53 2.44
CA CYS A 124 6.92 -1.84 2.95
C CYS A 124 5.78 -2.86 2.91
N ASN A 125 4.51 -2.43 3.02
CA ASN A 125 3.35 -3.31 2.85
C ASN A 125 3.40 -4.02 1.50
N MET A 126 3.64 -3.26 0.43
CA MET A 126 3.63 -3.78 -0.94
C MET A 126 4.95 -4.42 -1.39
N ALA A 127 5.92 -4.62 -0.49
CA ALA A 127 7.14 -5.36 -0.82
C ALA A 127 6.84 -6.82 -1.21
N ILE A 128 5.80 -7.41 -0.63
CA ILE A 128 5.37 -8.79 -0.91
C ILE A 128 4.80 -8.92 -2.33
N GLU A 129 4.29 -7.84 -2.90
CA GLU A 129 3.67 -7.80 -4.23
C GLU A 129 4.70 -7.85 -5.37
N MET A 130 5.98 -7.61 -5.08
CA MET A 130 7.11 -7.98 -5.95
C MET A 130 7.77 -9.31 -5.52
N GLY A 131 7.15 -10.07 -4.61
CA GLY A 131 7.66 -11.36 -4.14
C GLY A 131 8.76 -11.30 -3.09
N ALA A 132 9.09 -10.11 -2.58
CA ALA A 132 10.07 -9.99 -1.49
C ALA A 132 9.56 -10.67 -0.22
N LYS A 133 10.48 -11.14 0.62
CA LYS A 133 10.15 -11.71 1.93
C LYS A 133 9.76 -10.62 2.94
N ALA A 134 10.47 -9.51 2.90
CA ALA A 134 10.27 -8.35 3.75
C ALA A 134 10.81 -7.09 3.04
N GLY A 135 10.28 -5.94 3.41
CA GLY A 135 10.77 -4.63 3.00
C GLY A 135 11.11 -3.79 4.23
N LEU A 136 12.27 -3.14 4.23
CA LEU A 136 12.75 -2.30 5.33
C LEU A 136 13.02 -0.88 4.87
N VAL A 137 12.76 0.06 5.78
CA VAL A 137 13.28 1.43 5.72
C VAL A 137 14.11 1.65 6.98
N ALA A 138 15.32 2.19 6.82
CA ALA A 138 16.17 2.51 7.95
C ALA A 138 15.47 3.54 8.88
N PRO A 139 15.47 3.33 10.20
CA PRO A 139 14.79 4.22 11.12
C PRO A 139 15.57 5.55 11.25
N ASP A 140 14.83 6.64 11.32
CA ASP A 140 15.34 8.01 11.47
C ASP A 140 14.42 8.84 12.37
N GLU A 141 14.65 10.15 12.43
CA GLU A 141 13.84 11.09 13.20
C GLU A 141 12.34 10.99 12.90
N THR A 142 11.93 10.71 11.66
CA THR A 142 10.52 10.51 11.29
C THR A 142 9.95 9.29 12.00
N THR A 143 10.71 8.20 12.07
CA THR A 143 10.34 7.00 12.84
C THR A 143 10.27 7.28 14.33
N PHE A 144 11.28 7.93 14.90
CA PHE A 144 11.33 8.20 16.35
C PHE A 144 10.18 9.09 16.79
N ASN A 145 9.89 10.15 16.02
CA ASN A 145 8.80 11.07 16.31
C ASN A 145 7.43 10.39 16.23
N TYR A 146 7.23 9.46 15.30
CA TYR A 146 5.99 8.71 15.20
C TYR A 146 5.74 7.78 16.38
N VAL A 147 6.81 7.11 16.88
CA VAL A 147 6.75 6.17 18.01
C VAL A 147 6.62 6.90 19.34
N LYS A 148 7.19 8.11 19.46
CA LYS A 148 7.17 8.89 20.71
C LYS A 148 5.73 9.11 21.20
N GLY A 149 5.50 8.80 22.48
CA GLY A 149 4.20 9.02 23.11
C GLY A 149 3.14 7.95 22.84
N ARG A 150 3.35 7.00 21.90
CA ARG A 150 2.40 5.90 21.62
C ARG A 150 2.19 4.99 22.83
N LEU A 151 1.01 4.37 22.94
CA LEU A 151 0.56 3.67 24.14
C LEU A 151 1.58 2.64 24.67
N HIS A 152 2.13 1.81 23.79
CA HIS A 152 3.06 0.72 24.12
C HIS A 152 4.53 1.04 23.83
N ALA A 153 4.83 2.25 23.37
CA ALA A 153 6.22 2.66 23.15
C ALA A 153 6.96 2.91 24.47
N PRO A 154 8.30 2.71 24.49
CA PRO A 154 9.15 3.11 25.62
C PRO A 154 8.93 4.57 26.05
N LYS A 155 9.16 4.87 27.33
CA LYS A 155 8.91 6.19 27.93
C LYS A 155 10.14 6.69 28.68
N GLY A 156 10.28 8.02 28.78
CA GLY A 156 11.36 8.65 29.54
C GLY A 156 12.74 8.14 29.10
N LYS A 157 13.58 7.74 30.05
CA LYS A 157 14.94 7.25 29.79
C LYS A 157 14.96 6.04 28.84
N ASP A 158 14.01 5.11 28.96
CA ASP A 158 13.96 3.92 28.10
C ASP A 158 13.72 4.31 26.63
N PHE A 159 13.00 5.41 26.39
CA PHE A 159 12.84 5.95 25.03
C PHE A 159 14.14 6.55 24.51
N ASP A 160 14.86 7.30 25.33
CA ASP A 160 16.12 7.91 24.93
C ASP A 160 17.19 6.85 24.63
N ASP A 161 17.28 5.81 25.47
CA ASP A 161 18.17 4.66 25.26
C ASP A 161 17.77 3.86 24.00
N ALA A 162 16.47 3.65 23.79
CA ALA A 162 15.97 2.97 22.59
C ALA A 162 16.29 3.77 21.33
N VAL A 163 16.10 5.09 21.31
CA VAL A 163 16.47 5.96 20.18
C VAL A 163 17.98 5.91 19.92
N ALA A 164 18.82 5.89 20.95
CA ALA A 164 20.26 5.74 20.79
C ALA A 164 20.64 4.43 20.08
N TYR A 165 19.98 3.32 20.45
CA TYR A 165 20.13 2.04 19.76
C TYR A 165 19.55 2.07 18.33
N TRP A 166 18.36 2.63 18.13
CA TRP A 166 17.72 2.65 16.82
C TRP A 166 18.52 3.43 15.78
N LYS A 167 19.25 4.46 16.19
CA LYS A 167 20.19 5.19 15.32
C LYS A 167 21.33 4.32 14.77
N THR A 168 21.61 3.17 15.37
CA THR A 168 22.62 2.22 14.87
C THR A 168 22.06 1.21 13.87
N LEU A 169 20.76 1.23 13.57
CA LEU A 169 20.09 0.26 12.69
C LEU A 169 20.05 0.69 11.23
N GLN A 170 21.01 1.53 10.83
CA GLN A 170 21.19 1.95 9.45
C GLN A 170 22.22 1.05 8.78
N THR A 171 22.17 0.99 7.45
CA THR A 171 23.13 0.22 6.67
C THR A 171 24.54 0.80 6.84
N ASP A 172 25.49 -0.08 7.15
CA ASP A 172 26.89 0.28 7.33
C ASP A 172 27.50 0.88 6.05
N GLU A 173 28.42 1.83 6.22
CA GLU A 173 29.19 2.36 5.11
C GLU A 173 29.99 1.24 4.42
N GLY A 174 29.87 1.16 3.09
CA GLY A 174 30.52 0.12 2.30
C GLY A 174 29.79 -1.23 2.26
N ALA A 175 28.60 -1.34 2.85
CA ALA A 175 27.79 -2.56 2.74
C ALA A 175 27.44 -2.89 1.28
N THR A 176 27.57 -4.17 0.93
CA THR A 176 27.25 -4.69 -0.40
C THR A 176 25.89 -5.39 -0.42
N PHE A 177 25.16 -5.25 -1.52
CA PHE A 177 23.88 -5.91 -1.75
C PHE A 177 24.00 -6.94 -2.87
N ASP A 178 23.30 -8.07 -2.74
CA ASP A 178 23.25 -9.08 -3.80
C ASP A 178 22.61 -8.51 -5.09
N THR A 179 21.62 -7.63 -4.92
CA THR A 179 20.90 -6.97 -6.02
C THR A 179 20.72 -5.48 -5.73
N VAL A 180 20.87 -4.62 -6.74
CA VAL A 180 20.60 -3.17 -6.64
C VAL A 180 19.69 -2.73 -7.78
N VAL A 181 18.62 -2.02 -7.44
CA VAL A 181 17.69 -1.39 -8.40
C VAL A 181 17.60 0.10 -8.07
N THR A 182 17.72 0.94 -9.09
CA THR A 182 17.65 2.40 -8.95
C THR A 182 16.50 2.96 -9.77
N LEU A 183 15.74 3.91 -9.21
CA LEU A 183 14.71 4.69 -9.89
C LEU A 183 14.96 6.19 -9.66
N GLN A 184 14.57 7.03 -10.62
CA GLN A 184 14.54 8.48 -10.45
C GLN A 184 13.13 8.90 -10.03
N ALA A 185 13.01 9.58 -8.91
CA ALA A 185 11.73 9.97 -8.34
C ALA A 185 10.95 10.95 -9.23
N GLU A 186 11.66 11.80 -9.97
CA GLU A 186 11.09 12.79 -10.90
C GLU A 186 10.43 12.16 -12.14
N GLU A 187 10.81 10.92 -12.49
CA GLU A 187 10.21 10.17 -13.59
C GLU A 187 8.89 9.48 -13.18
N ILE A 188 8.62 9.39 -11.88
CA ILE A 188 7.42 8.72 -11.36
C ILE A 188 6.22 9.64 -11.54
N SER A 189 5.27 9.20 -12.36
CA SER A 189 3.95 9.82 -12.52
C SER A 189 2.87 9.03 -11.75
N PRO A 190 1.64 9.56 -11.56
CA PRO A 190 0.57 8.82 -10.90
C PRO A 190 0.35 7.46 -11.57
N GLN A 191 0.32 6.40 -10.75
CA GLN A 191 0.32 5.02 -11.24
C GLN A 191 -1.07 4.38 -11.17
N VAL A 192 -1.34 3.47 -12.10
CA VAL A 192 -2.55 2.65 -12.11
C VAL A 192 -2.26 1.29 -12.75
N THR A 193 -2.68 0.21 -12.09
CA THR A 193 -2.53 -1.14 -12.67
C THR A 193 -3.51 -1.31 -13.82
N TRP A 194 -3.07 -1.76 -14.98
CA TRP A 194 -3.94 -2.09 -16.12
C TRP A 194 -4.32 -3.57 -16.16
N GLY A 195 -3.53 -4.45 -15.53
CA GLY A 195 -3.72 -5.90 -15.61
C GLY A 195 -4.26 -6.54 -14.33
N THR A 196 -3.93 -7.82 -14.13
CA THR A 196 -4.43 -8.68 -13.04
C THR A 196 -3.36 -8.99 -11.99
N ASN A 197 -2.23 -8.28 -12.01
CA ASN A 197 -1.27 -8.30 -10.91
C ASN A 197 -0.60 -6.92 -10.77
N PRO A 198 0.02 -6.63 -9.60
CA PRO A 198 0.61 -5.32 -9.34
C PRO A 198 1.75 -4.91 -10.28
N GLY A 199 2.46 -5.87 -10.89
CA GLY A 199 3.50 -5.61 -11.89
C GLY A 199 2.97 -5.15 -13.25
N GLN A 200 1.68 -5.34 -13.53
CA GLN A 200 1.03 -4.83 -14.74
C GLN A 200 0.49 -3.42 -14.49
N VAL A 201 1.40 -2.46 -14.42
CA VAL A 201 1.17 -1.07 -14.02
C VAL A 201 1.86 -0.10 -14.96
N ILE A 202 1.24 1.07 -15.14
CA ILE A 202 1.71 2.15 -16.01
C ILE A 202 1.39 3.50 -15.36
N SER A 203 1.95 4.58 -15.90
CA SER A 203 1.41 5.90 -15.59
C SER A 203 -0.03 6.00 -16.10
N VAL A 204 -0.88 6.72 -15.39
CA VAL A 204 -2.28 6.94 -15.77
C VAL A 204 -2.45 7.53 -17.17
N ASN A 205 -1.46 8.28 -17.67
CA ASN A 205 -1.48 8.88 -19.01
C ASN A 205 -0.83 8.02 -20.09
N ASP A 206 -0.16 6.93 -19.73
CA ASP A 206 0.43 6.03 -20.72
C ASP A 206 -0.65 5.17 -21.36
N ASN A 207 -0.40 4.75 -22.59
CA ASN A 207 -1.28 3.82 -23.30
C ASN A 207 -1.12 2.41 -22.72
N ILE A 208 -2.25 1.72 -22.59
CA ILE A 208 -2.26 0.29 -22.23
C ILE A 208 -1.42 -0.48 -23.27
N PRO A 209 -0.47 -1.32 -22.84
CA PRO A 209 0.46 -1.96 -23.75
C PRO A 209 -0.25 -2.97 -24.67
N ASP A 210 0.18 -3.01 -25.93
CA ASP A 210 -0.22 -4.06 -26.86
C ASP A 210 0.51 -5.37 -26.48
N PRO A 211 -0.19 -6.50 -26.26
CA PRO A 211 0.47 -7.78 -26.02
C PRO A 211 1.54 -8.15 -27.06
N ALA A 212 1.38 -7.74 -28.32
CA ALA A 212 2.36 -7.98 -29.37
C ALA A 212 3.71 -7.26 -29.16
N SER A 213 3.75 -6.24 -28.29
CA SER A 213 4.97 -5.50 -27.93
C SER A 213 5.88 -6.27 -26.95
N PHE A 214 5.36 -7.28 -26.26
CA PHE A 214 6.17 -8.11 -25.35
C PHE A 214 6.97 -9.16 -26.13
N ALA A 215 8.28 -9.17 -25.92
CA ALA A 215 9.20 -10.12 -26.54
C ALA A 215 9.09 -11.53 -25.93
N ASP A 216 8.89 -11.62 -24.61
CA ASP A 216 8.71 -12.88 -23.91
C ASP A 216 7.30 -13.45 -24.19
N PRO A 217 7.20 -14.68 -24.74
CA PRO A 217 5.91 -15.35 -24.96
C PRO A 217 5.06 -15.52 -23.70
N VAL A 218 5.69 -15.69 -22.52
CA VAL A 218 5.00 -15.83 -21.23
C VAL A 218 4.37 -14.50 -20.82
N GLU A 219 5.11 -13.40 -20.93
CA GLU A 219 4.60 -12.07 -20.65
C GLU A 219 3.50 -11.68 -21.63
N ARG A 220 3.67 -11.96 -22.93
CA ARG A 220 2.65 -11.76 -23.96
C ARG A 220 1.35 -12.48 -23.61
N ALA A 221 1.42 -13.78 -23.33
CA ALA A 221 0.24 -14.57 -22.98
C ALA A 221 -0.41 -14.09 -21.68
N SER A 222 0.39 -13.61 -20.71
CA SER A 222 -0.09 -12.99 -19.48
C SER A 222 -0.82 -11.68 -19.74
N ALA A 223 -0.28 -10.82 -20.62
CA ALA A 223 -0.90 -9.57 -21.04
C ALA A 223 -2.22 -9.81 -21.79
N GLU A 224 -2.26 -10.75 -22.73
CA GLU A 224 -3.49 -11.12 -23.47
C GLU A 224 -4.62 -11.55 -22.51
N LYS A 225 -4.30 -12.43 -21.56
CA LYS A 225 -5.26 -12.88 -20.53
C LYS A 225 -5.71 -11.74 -19.63
N ALA A 226 -4.77 -10.91 -19.17
CA ALA A 226 -5.07 -9.78 -18.32
C ALA A 226 -6.01 -8.78 -19.03
N LEU A 227 -5.73 -8.40 -20.29
CA LEU A 227 -6.60 -7.49 -21.05
C LEU A 227 -7.99 -8.10 -21.30
N ALA A 228 -8.07 -9.39 -21.61
CA ALA A 228 -9.34 -10.07 -21.78
C ALA A 228 -10.18 -10.07 -20.48
N TYR A 229 -9.56 -10.40 -19.35
CA TYR A 229 -10.21 -10.36 -18.03
C TYR A 229 -10.66 -8.94 -17.67
N MET A 230 -9.73 -7.99 -17.79
CA MET A 230 -9.94 -6.59 -17.46
C MET A 230 -10.86 -5.89 -18.45
N GLY A 231 -11.21 -6.51 -19.58
CA GLY A 231 -12.05 -5.91 -20.61
C GLY A 231 -11.47 -4.62 -21.16
N LEU A 232 -10.15 -4.59 -21.39
CA LEU A 232 -9.40 -3.43 -21.86
C LEU A 232 -8.93 -3.63 -23.29
N LYS A 233 -8.80 -2.52 -24.02
CA LYS A 233 -8.18 -2.49 -25.36
C LYS A 233 -6.78 -1.89 -25.25
N PRO A 234 -5.79 -2.41 -25.98
CA PRO A 234 -4.47 -1.80 -26.03
C PRO A 234 -4.51 -0.46 -26.78
N GLY A 235 -3.53 0.40 -26.53
CA GLY A 235 -3.31 1.65 -27.26
C GLY A 235 -4.12 2.86 -26.79
N ILE A 236 -5.00 2.71 -25.78
CA ILE A 236 -5.70 3.83 -25.12
C ILE A 236 -5.18 4.04 -23.71
N PRO A 237 -5.20 5.27 -23.16
CA PRO A 237 -4.86 5.51 -21.77
C PRO A 237 -6.00 5.06 -20.83
N LEU A 238 -5.65 4.74 -19.58
CA LEU A 238 -6.66 4.38 -18.58
C LEU A 238 -7.59 5.54 -18.22
N THR A 239 -7.21 6.78 -18.52
CA THR A 239 -8.09 7.94 -18.37
C THR A 239 -9.37 7.88 -19.21
N GLU A 240 -9.39 7.08 -20.27
CA GLU A 240 -10.60 6.86 -21.10
C GLU A 240 -11.49 5.73 -20.58
N VAL A 241 -11.10 5.06 -19.49
CA VAL A 241 -11.79 3.89 -18.97
C VAL A 241 -12.69 4.27 -17.80
N ALA A 242 -14.00 4.11 -18.00
CA ALA A 242 -15.00 4.33 -16.96
C ALA A 242 -14.91 3.28 -15.84
N ILE A 243 -15.30 3.68 -14.63
CA ILE A 243 -15.35 2.82 -13.44
C ILE A 243 -16.78 2.72 -12.89
N ASP A 244 -17.04 1.65 -12.15
CA ASP A 244 -18.33 1.40 -11.50
C ASP A 244 -18.24 1.58 -9.98
N LYS A 245 -17.06 1.30 -9.40
CA LYS A 245 -16.84 1.33 -7.95
C LYS A 245 -15.53 1.99 -7.55
N VAL A 246 -15.49 2.62 -6.39
CA VAL A 246 -14.27 3.09 -5.74
C VAL A 246 -14.18 2.49 -4.36
N PHE A 247 -12.97 2.09 -3.96
CA PHE A 247 -12.68 1.64 -2.61
C PHE A 247 -11.42 2.29 -2.07
N ILE A 248 -11.61 3.13 -1.06
CA ILE A 248 -10.56 3.76 -0.28
C ILE A 248 -10.52 3.07 1.08
N GLY A 249 -9.55 2.19 1.27
CA GLY A 249 -9.35 1.41 2.48
C GLY A 249 -8.40 0.23 2.23
N SER A 250 -7.89 -0.38 3.30
CA SER A 250 -6.99 -1.57 3.37
C SER A 250 -5.82 -1.30 4.33
N CYS A 251 -5.10 -2.35 4.75
CA CYS A 251 -3.83 -2.19 5.47
C CYS A 251 -2.79 -1.31 4.75
N THR A 252 -2.92 -1.13 3.44
CA THR A 252 -2.01 -0.36 2.60
C THR A 252 -2.26 1.13 2.73
N ASN A 253 -3.53 1.54 2.65
CA ASN A 253 -3.95 2.94 2.50
C ASN A 253 -5.35 3.13 3.12
N SER A 254 -5.38 3.35 4.43
CA SER A 254 -6.59 3.61 5.22
C SER A 254 -6.27 4.37 6.52
N ARG A 255 -5.09 4.99 6.60
CA ARG A 255 -4.65 5.77 7.74
C ARG A 255 -5.12 7.22 7.58
N ILE A 256 -4.85 8.05 8.58
CA ILE A 256 -5.41 9.39 8.59
C ILE A 256 -4.89 10.24 7.42
N GLU A 257 -3.62 10.09 7.01
CA GLU A 257 -3.10 10.85 5.87
C GLU A 257 -3.74 10.43 4.54
N ASP A 258 -4.03 9.13 4.38
CA ASP A 258 -4.71 8.59 3.19
C ASP A 258 -6.12 9.19 3.05
N LEU A 259 -6.85 9.24 4.18
CA LEU A 259 -8.20 9.79 4.23
C LEU A 259 -8.20 11.29 3.97
N ARG A 260 -7.22 12.04 4.49
CA ARG A 260 -7.07 13.47 4.19
C ARG A 260 -6.79 13.69 2.71
N ALA A 261 -5.86 12.95 2.12
CA ALA A 261 -5.51 13.07 0.70
C ALA A 261 -6.73 12.82 -0.21
N ALA A 262 -7.53 11.80 0.11
CA ALA A 262 -8.78 11.53 -0.59
C ALA A 262 -9.86 12.61 -0.34
N ALA A 263 -9.98 13.11 0.89
CA ALA A 263 -10.96 14.13 1.26
C ALA A 263 -10.69 15.47 0.56
N GLU A 264 -9.43 15.88 0.39
CA GLU A 264 -9.06 17.08 -0.36
C GLU A 264 -9.58 17.04 -1.81
N ILE A 265 -9.56 15.87 -2.45
CA ILE A 265 -10.14 15.67 -3.78
C ILE A 265 -11.67 15.61 -3.72
N ALA A 266 -12.25 14.97 -2.70
CA ALA A 266 -13.71 14.86 -2.59
C ALA A 266 -14.41 16.20 -2.26
N LYS A 267 -13.73 17.09 -1.55
CA LYS A 267 -14.29 18.35 -1.02
C LYS A 267 -14.89 19.23 -2.12
N GLY A 268 -16.16 19.59 -1.94
CA GLY A 268 -16.91 20.44 -2.88
C GLY A 268 -17.30 19.75 -4.19
N ARG A 269 -17.06 18.44 -4.33
CA ARG A 269 -17.41 17.64 -5.51
C ARG A 269 -18.48 16.61 -5.16
N LYS A 270 -18.98 15.89 -6.16
CA LYS A 270 -19.92 14.78 -6.01
C LYS A 270 -19.39 13.56 -6.74
N VAL A 271 -19.61 12.38 -6.17
CA VAL A 271 -19.39 11.10 -6.82
C VAL A 271 -20.18 11.08 -8.13
N ALA A 272 -19.52 10.64 -9.21
CA ALA A 272 -20.08 10.66 -10.54
C ALA A 272 -21.33 9.75 -10.64
N PRO A 273 -22.32 10.09 -11.47
CA PRO A 273 -23.51 9.27 -11.64
C PRO A 273 -23.17 7.83 -12.02
N GLY A 274 -23.74 6.86 -11.32
CA GLY A 274 -23.51 5.43 -11.54
C GLY A 274 -22.29 4.85 -10.84
N VAL A 275 -21.44 5.67 -10.20
CA VAL A 275 -20.30 5.19 -9.40
C VAL A 275 -20.73 4.97 -7.95
N GLN A 276 -20.38 3.80 -7.39
CA GLN A 276 -20.47 3.55 -5.96
C GLN A 276 -19.11 3.77 -5.30
N ALA A 277 -18.99 4.66 -4.31
CA ALA A 277 -17.70 4.96 -3.69
C ALA A 277 -17.70 4.64 -2.19
N LEU A 278 -16.78 3.78 -1.76
CA LEU A 278 -16.66 3.33 -0.37
C LEU A 278 -15.40 3.90 0.28
N VAL A 279 -15.52 4.38 1.52
CA VAL A 279 -14.38 4.80 2.35
C VAL A 279 -14.39 4.04 3.66
N VAL A 280 -13.28 3.37 3.96
CA VAL A 280 -13.14 2.44 5.08
C VAL A 280 -11.88 2.77 5.89
N PRO A 281 -12.03 3.33 7.10
CA PRO A 281 -10.90 3.59 7.99
C PRO A 281 -10.17 2.31 8.40
N GLY A 282 -8.87 2.42 8.70
CA GLY A 282 -8.06 1.26 9.09
C GLY A 282 -8.27 0.78 10.52
N SER A 283 -8.69 1.68 11.42
CA SER A 283 -8.91 1.37 12.84
C SER A 283 -9.96 2.31 13.45
N GLY A 284 -10.45 1.94 14.62
CA GLY A 284 -11.32 2.81 15.44
C GLY A 284 -10.72 4.18 15.72
N PRO A 285 -9.44 4.31 16.14
CA PRO A 285 -8.81 5.61 16.34
C PRO A 285 -8.69 6.44 15.07
N VAL A 286 -8.31 5.84 13.93
CA VAL A 286 -8.30 6.57 12.64
C VAL A 286 -9.68 7.09 12.30
N LYS A 287 -10.74 6.28 12.49
CA LYS A 287 -12.12 6.72 12.25
C LYS A 287 -12.52 7.87 13.17
N ALA A 288 -12.28 7.75 14.47
CA ALA A 288 -12.61 8.78 15.44
C ALA A 288 -11.85 10.09 15.14
N GLN A 289 -10.58 10.00 14.74
CA GLN A 289 -9.80 11.16 14.32
C GLN A 289 -10.35 11.79 13.04
N ALA A 290 -10.68 10.99 12.01
CA ALA A 290 -11.26 11.48 10.76
C ALA A 290 -12.60 12.20 10.99
N GLU A 291 -13.44 11.69 11.91
CA GLU A 291 -14.71 12.30 12.30
C GLU A 291 -14.51 13.60 13.09
N ALA A 292 -13.53 13.64 14.00
CA ALA A 292 -13.16 14.85 14.71
C ALA A 292 -12.64 15.95 13.77
N GLU A 293 -11.93 15.57 12.71
CA GLU A 293 -11.45 16.48 11.65
C GLU A 293 -12.55 16.83 10.62
N GLY A 294 -13.71 16.17 10.67
CA GLY A 294 -14.84 16.39 9.74
C GLY A 294 -14.64 15.80 8.35
N LEU A 295 -13.69 14.87 8.17
CA LEU A 295 -13.43 14.20 6.89
C LEU A 295 -14.61 13.30 6.48
N ASP A 296 -15.25 12.65 7.45
CA ASP A 296 -16.47 11.86 7.25
C ASP A 296 -17.57 12.68 6.58
N LYS A 297 -17.77 13.93 7.02
CA LYS A 297 -18.76 14.85 6.46
C LYS A 297 -18.42 15.22 5.03
N ILE A 298 -17.14 15.48 4.72
CA ILE A 298 -16.68 15.74 3.35
C ILE A 298 -17.01 14.55 2.44
N PHE A 299 -16.72 13.33 2.89
CA PHE A 299 -17.01 12.11 2.13
C PHE A 299 -18.53 11.90 1.93
N ILE A 300 -19.31 12.00 3.00
CA ILE A 300 -20.77 11.84 2.95
C ILE A 300 -21.40 12.91 2.05
N GLU A 301 -20.96 14.17 2.17
CA GLU A 301 -21.42 15.24 1.31
C GLU A 301 -21.08 14.96 -0.15
N ALA A 302 -19.88 14.48 -0.45
CA ALA A 302 -19.50 14.10 -1.79
C ALA A 302 -20.28 12.86 -2.31
N GLY A 303 -20.95 12.10 -1.45
CA GLY A 303 -21.73 10.91 -1.83
C GLY A 303 -20.98 9.59 -1.66
N PHE A 304 -19.86 9.59 -0.94
CA PHE A 304 -19.18 8.36 -0.53
C PHE A 304 -19.91 7.70 0.65
N GLU A 305 -19.87 6.38 0.68
CA GLU A 305 -20.34 5.57 1.80
C GLU A 305 -19.24 5.46 2.87
N TRP A 306 -19.45 6.12 4.01
CA TRP A 306 -18.56 6.06 5.16
C TRP A 306 -18.78 4.77 5.97
N ARG A 307 -17.82 3.86 5.95
CA ARG A 307 -17.93 2.53 6.58
C ARG A 307 -17.32 2.46 7.98
N LEU A 308 -17.55 1.33 8.64
CA LEU A 308 -16.85 0.93 9.87
C LEU A 308 -15.43 0.44 9.56
N PRO A 309 -14.49 0.52 10.50
CA PRO A 309 -13.11 0.14 10.26
C PRO A 309 -12.96 -1.36 9.98
N GLY A 310 -12.05 -1.72 9.07
CA GLY A 310 -11.71 -3.11 8.79
C GLY A 310 -11.26 -3.36 7.35
N CYS A 311 -10.97 -4.63 7.02
CA CYS A 311 -10.45 -4.97 5.69
C CYS A 311 -11.47 -4.77 4.56
N SER A 312 -12.78 -4.94 4.83
CA SER A 312 -13.87 -4.71 3.86
C SER A 312 -13.55 -5.35 2.48
N MET A 313 -13.68 -4.60 1.39
CA MET A 313 -13.49 -5.05 0.02
C MET A 313 -12.03 -5.40 -0.31
N CYS A 314 -11.03 -5.05 0.52
CA CYS A 314 -9.64 -5.47 0.31
C CYS A 314 -9.50 -7.00 0.23
N LEU A 315 -10.31 -7.72 1.02
CA LEU A 315 -10.40 -9.17 1.06
C LEU A 315 -11.77 -9.69 0.61
N ALA A 316 -12.75 -8.80 0.35
CA ALA A 316 -14.13 -9.11 0.01
C ALA A 316 -14.80 -10.15 0.93
N MET A 317 -14.46 -10.11 2.22
CA MET A 317 -14.98 -11.04 3.23
C MET A 317 -16.37 -10.66 3.75
N ASN A 318 -16.85 -9.45 3.42
CA ASN A 318 -18.16 -8.95 3.79
C ASN A 318 -19.04 -8.75 2.53
N ASN A 319 -20.09 -7.94 2.65
CA ASN A 319 -20.95 -7.62 1.52
C ASN A 319 -20.34 -6.55 0.58
N ASP A 320 -19.23 -5.91 0.96
CA ASP A 320 -18.48 -5.03 0.06
C ASP A 320 -17.69 -5.93 -0.92
N ARG A 321 -18.22 -6.11 -2.12
CA ARG A 321 -17.63 -6.91 -3.21
C ARG A 321 -17.98 -6.34 -4.58
N LEU A 322 -17.20 -6.72 -5.58
CA LEU A 322 -17.48 -6.47 -6.99
C LEU A 322 -18.38 -7.55 -7.57
N ASN A 323 -19.34 -7.11 -8.39
CA ASN A 323 -20.10 -7.99 -9.27
C ASN A 323 -19.30 -8.32 -10.54
N PRO A 324 -19.61 -9.41 -11.25
CA PRO A 324 -18.96 -9.73 -12.52
C PRO A 324 -19.02 -8.56 -13.50
N GLY A 325 -17.86 -8.14 -14.01
CA GLY A 325 -17.73 -7.05 -14.97
C GLY A 325 -17.55 -5.66 -14.36
N GLU A 326 -17.90 -5.46 -13.07
CA GLU A 326 -17.70 -4.18 -12.38
C GLU A 326 -16.21 -3.84 -12.29
N ARG A 327 -15.88 -2.59 -12.58
CA ARG A 327 -14.54 -2.04 -12.51
C ARG A 327 -14.35 -1.16 -11.29
N CYS A 328 -13.27 -1.39 -10.55
CA CYS A 328 -12.95 -0.66 -9.33
C CYS A 328 -11.62 0.08 -9.40
N ALA A 329 -11.62 1.35 -9.00
CA ALA A 329 -10.41 2.03 -8.54
C ALA A 329 -10.22 1.78 -7.03
N SER A 330 -9.18 1.03 -6.66
CA SER A 330 -8.97 0.51 -5.31
C SER A 330 -7.64 0.93 -4.72
N THR A 331 -7.64 1.35 -3.46
CA THR A 331 -6.39 1.62 -2.70
C THR A 331 -5.79 0.37 -2.05
N SER A 332 -6.33 -0.82 -2.35
CA SER A 332 -5.80 -2.12 -1.92
C SER A 332 -4.39 -2.39 -2.49
N ASN A 333 -3.75 -3.47 -2.04
CA ASN A 333 -2.45 -3.94 -2.53
C ASN A 333 -2.56 -5.08 -3.56
N ARG A 334 -3.75 -5.66 -3.80
CA ARG A 334 -3.91 -6.81 -4.70
C ARG A 334 -5.09 -6.68 -5.65
N ASN A 335 -4.85 -6.98 -6.92
CA ASN A 335 -5.82 -6.95 -8.02
C ASN A 335 -5.88 -8.28 -8.80
N PHE A 336 -5.45 -9.40 -8.21
CA PHE A 336 -5.58 -10.70 -8.85
C PHE A 336 -7.05 -11.09 -9.04
N GLU A 337 -7.30 -11.91 -10.05
CA GLU A 337 -8.65 -12.28 -10.47
C GLU A 337 -9.47 -12.83 -9.29
N GLY A 338 -10.65 -12.26 -9.07
CA GLY A 338 -11.55 -12.69 -7.99
C GLY A 338 -11.25 -12.13 -6.61
N ARG A 339 -10.15 -11.38 -6.42
CA ARG A 339 -9.74 -10.85 -5.10
C ARG A 339 -10.82 -10.03 -4.41
N GLN A 340 -11.42 -9.09 -5.13
CA GLN A 340 -12.46 -8.21 -4.59
C GLN A 340 -13.88 -8.67 -4.94
N GLY A 341 -14.03 -9.88 -5.48
CA GLY A 341 -15.29 -10.39 -6.01
C GLY A 341 -15.07 -11.15 -7.31
N ARG A 342 -15.76 -12.29 -7.49
CA ARG A 342 -15.60 -13.16 -8.66
C ARG A 342 -15.97 -12.40 -9.94
N GLY A 343 -15.01 -12.26 -10.85
CA GLY A 343 -15.17 -11.56 -12.13
C GLY A 343 -15.15 -10.03 -12.03
N GLY A 344 -14.84 -9.46 -10.85
CA GLY A 344 -14.61 -8.03 -10.68
C GLY A 344 -13.24 -7.60 -11.19
N ARG A 345 -13.15 -6.37 -11.72
CA ARG A 345 -11.95 -5.83 -12.37
C ARG A 345 -11.33 -4.73 -11.50
N THR A 346 -10.29 -5.06 -10.76
CA THR A 346 -9.67 -4.14 -9.81
C THR A 346 -8.44 -3.45 -10.40
N HIS A 347 -8.36 -2.13 -10.21
CA HIS A 347 -7.18 -1.33 -10.50
C HIS A 347 -6.62 -0.74 -9.21
N LEU A 348 -5.32 -0.95 -8.95
CA LEU A 348 -4.65 -0.41 -7.78
C LEU A 348 -4.22 1.03 -8.06
N VAL A 349 -4.56 1.93 -7.14
CA VAL A 349 -4.31 3.37 -7.25
C VAL A 349 -4.03 3.98 -5.88
N SER A 350 -3.50 5.21 -5.85
CA SER A 350 -3.37 6.01 -4.62
C SER A 350 -4.73 6.52 -4.10
N PRO A 351 -4.85 6.92 -2.82
CA PRO A 351 -6.10 7.46 -2.26
C PRO A 351 -6.64 8.68 -3.01
N ALA A 352 -5.75 9.61 -3.39
CA ALA A 352 -6.13 10.79 -4.17
C ALA A 352 -6.66 10.38 -5.56
N MET A 353 -6.03 9.41 -6.23
CA MET A 353 -6.46 8.88 -7.52
C MET A 353 -7.80 8.13 -7.42
N ALA A 354 -8.02 7.37 -6.35
CA ALA A 354 -9.29 6.71 -6.09
C ALA A 354 -10.42 7.73 -5.92
N ALA A 355 -10.20 8.78 -5.12
CA ALA A 355 -11.17 9.87 -4.94
C ALA A 355 -11.41 10.66 -6.24
N ALA A 356 -10.34 10.93 -7.01
CA ALA A 356 -10.41 11.54 -8.32
C ALA A 356 -11.29 10.73 -9.29
N ALA A 357 -11.07 9.41 -9.32
CA ALA A 357 -11.88 8.53 -10.15
C ALA A 357 -13.34 8.49 -9.70
N ALA A 358 -13.60 8.55 -8.39
CA ALA A 358 -14.96 8.59 -7.86
C ALA A 358 -15.75 9.80 -8.37
N VAL A 359 -15.13 10.99 -8.40
CA VAL A 359 -15.81 12.23 -8.77
C VAL A 359 -15.84 12.50 -10.28
N THR A 360 -14.97 11.85 -11.05
CA THR A 360 -14.92 12.00 -12.52
C THR A 360 -15.58 10.84 -13.27
N GLY A 361 -15.71 9.67 -12.63
CA GLY A 361 -16.28 8.46 -13.25
C GLY A 361 -15.28 7.63 -14.06
N HIS A 362 -14.02 8.04 -14.14
CA HIS A 362 -12.94 7.36 -14.86
C HIS A 362 -11.59 7.65 -14.19
N PHE A 363 -10.50 6.98 -14.55
CA PHE A 363 -9.19 7.32 -13.98
C PHE A 363 -8.74 8.72 -14.43
N ALA A 364 -8.00 9.45 -13.60
CA ALA A 364 -7.63 10.83 -13.92
C ALA A 364 -6.25 11.18 -13.35
N ASP A 365 -5.46 11.94 -14.10
CA ASP A 365 -4.24 12.50 -13.55
C ASP A 365 -4.57 13.49 -12.42
N ILE A 366 -4.29 13.09 -11.19
CA ILE A 366 -4.56 13.87 -9.97
C ILE A 366 -3.88 15.23 -9.96
N ARG A 367 -2.81 15.43 -10.74
CA ARG A 367 -2.15 16.74 -10.88
C ARG A 367 -3.01 17.76 -11.63
N ASN A 368 -3.99 17.28 -12.39
CA ASN A 368 -4.91 18.11 -13.18
C ASN A 368 -6.24 18.39 -12.47
N ILE A 369 -6.51 17.74 -11.33
CA ILE A 369 -7.72 17.96 -10.54
C ILE A 369 -7.45 19.06 -9.53
N LYS A 370 -7.93 20.27 -9.82
CA LYS A 370 -7.90 21.44 -8.94
C LYS A 370 -9.19 21.57 -8.19
#